data_AF-C3L404-F1
#
_entry.id   AF-C3L404-F1
#
_cell.length_a   1.000
_cell.length_b   1.000
_cell.length_c   1.000
_cell.angle_alpha   90.00
_cell.angle_beta   90.00
_cell.angle_gamma   90.00
#
_symmetry.space_group_name_H-M   'P 1'
#
loop_
_entity.id
_entity.type
_entity.pdbx_description
1 polymer ?
#
loop_
_entity_poly.entity_id
_entity_poly.type
_entity_poly.pdbx_seq_one_letter_code
_entity_poly.pdbx_strand_id
1 'polypeptide(L)' 'MDKDLQDLADLLGARERLIQARNSLLVPIKEMKQVGLGESAEKLEQACKSSILALEQEIKAIEAGLLAIVEGDQK' A
#
# COMPACT_ATOMS: atom_id res chain seq x y z
N MET A 1 8.05 -6.06 -25.16
CA MET A 1 8.25 -4.59 -25.14
C MET A 1 6.95 -3.83 -24.92
N ASP A 2 5.95 -3.88 -25.80
CA ASP A 2 4.70 -3.10 -25.58
C ASP A 2 3.84 -3.64 -24.41
N LYS A 3 3.77 -4.97 -24.29
CA LYS A 3 3.06 -5.63 -23.18
C LYS A 3 3.75 -5.42 -21.82
N ASP A 4 5.08 -5.54 -21.76
CA ASP A 4 5.83 -5.40 -20.51
C ASP A 4 5.79 -3.95 -20.00
N LEU A 5 5.80 -2.97 -20.90
CA LEU A 5 5.61 -1.56 -20.57
C LEU A 5 4.19 -1.28 -20.06
N GLN A 6 3.17 -1.92 -20.65
CA GLN A 6 1.79 -1.82 -20.18
C GLN A 6 1.63 -2.46 -18.79
N ASP A 7 2.16 -3.67 -18.60
CA ASP A 7 2.12 -4.38 -17.32
C ASP A 7 2.86 -3.59 -16.22
N LEU A 8 3.99 -2.95 -16.55
CA LEU A 8 4.70 -2.04 -15.65
C LEU A 8 3.84 -0.84 -15.25
N ALA A 9 3.21 -0.18 -16.22
CA ALA A 9 2.35 0.98 -15.97
C ALA A 9 1.14 0.62 -15.09
N ASP A 10 0.52 -0.53 -15.35
CA ASP A 10 -0.63 -1.02 -14.61
C ASP A 10 -0.27 -1.37 -13.16
N LEU A 11 0.87 -2.05 -12.94
CA LEU A 11 1.35 -2.38 -11.60
C LEU A 11 1.77 -1.12 -10.82
N LEU A 12 2.41 -0.14 -11.47
CA LEU A 12 2.71 1.16 -10.85
C LEU A 12 1.43 1.88 -10.40
N GLY A 13 0.41 1.91 -11.27
CA GLY A 13 -0.89 2.50 -10.95
C GLY A 13 -1.66 1.74 -9.87
N ALA A 14 -1.54 0.42 -9.81
CA ALA A 14 -2.10 -0.39 -8.73
C ALA A 14 -1.38 -0.12 -7.40
N ARG A 15 -0.04 -0.07 -7.40
CA ARG A 15 0.78 0.25 -6.22
C ARG A 15 0.39 1.58 -5.61
N GLU A 16 0.26 2.63 -6.42
CA GLU A 16 -0.12 3.97 -5.95
C GLU A 16 -1.50 3.97 -5.27
N ARG A 17 -2.48 3.28 -5.87
CA ARG A 17 -3.83 3.15 -5.29
C ARG A 17 -3.83 2.41 -3.97
N LEU A 18 -3.02 1.35 -3.82
CA LEU A 18 -2.91 0.62 -2.55
C LEU A 18 -2.24 1.47 -1.46
N ILE A 19 -1.21 2.24 -1.81
CA ILE A 19 -0.57 3.19 -0.88
C ILE A 19 -1.57 4.23 -0.40
N GLN A 20 -2.39 4.78 -1.32
CA GLN A 20 -3.44 5.73 -0.97
C GLN A 20 -4.47 5.10 -0.02
N ALA A 21 -4.96 3.90 -0.32
CA ALA A 21 -5.90 3.18 0.54
C ALA A 21 -5.33 2.93 1.95
N ARG A 22 -4.06 2.51 2.04
CA ARG A 22 -3.36 2.34 3.32
C ARG A 22 -3.29 3.66 4.09
N ASN A 23 -2.92 4.74 3.42
CA ASN A 23 -2.81 6.06 4.04
C ASN A 23 -4.18 6.57 4.50
N SER A 24 -5.26 6.33 3.76
CA SER A 24 -6.62 6.69 4.17
C SER A 24 -7.06 5.99 5.47
N LEU A 25 -6.51 4.82 5.81
CA LEU A 25 -6.73 4.16 7.09
C LEU A 25 -5.82 4.70 8.21
N LEU A 26 -4.57 5.03 7.88
CA LEU A 26 -3.58 5.49 8.87
C LEU A 26 -3.76 6.95 9.29
N VAL A 27 -4.18 7.83 8.38
CA VAL A 27 -4.31 9.26 8.64
C VAL A 27 -5.28 9.55 9.80
N PRO A 28 -6.51 9.00 9.82
CA PRO A 28 -7.43 9.21 10.94
C PRO A 28 -6.87 8.72 12.28
N ILE A 29 -6.19 7.57 12.30
CA ILE A 29 -5.54 7.04 13.51
C ILE A 29 -4.49 8.03 14.03
N LYS A 30 -3.67 8.59 13.13
CA LYS A 30 -2.64 9.56 13.48
C LYS A 30 -3.26 10.87 13.99
N GLU A 31 -4.27 11.39 13.31
CA GLU A 31 -4.97 12.62 13.70
C GLU A 31 -5.61 12.47 15.10
N MET A 32 -6.27 11.34 15.36
CA MET A 32 -6.85 11.03 16.67
C MET A 32 -5.78 11.03 17.77
N LYS A 33 -4.61 10.41 17.53
CA LYS A 33 -3.48 10.45 18.48
C LYS A 33 -3.00 11.88 18.72
N GLN A 34 -2.92 12.71 17.68
CA GLN A 34 -2.44 14.09 17.76
C GLN A 34 -3.37 15.01 18.58
N VAL A 35 -4.69 14.79 18.53
CA VAL A 35 -5.67 15.59 19.30
C VAL A 35 -5.95 15.02 20.69
N GLY A 36 -5.16 14.05 21.16
CA GLY A 36 -5.27 13.47 22.51
C GLY A 36 -6.30 12.34 22.65
N LEU A 37 -6.87 11.83 21.54
CA LEU A 37 -7.85 10.73 21.55
C LEU A 37 -7.16 9.35 21.46
N GLY A 38 -6.14 9.11 22.29
CA GLY A 38 -5.27 7.92 22.25
C GLY A 38 -6.03 6.58 22.30
N GLU A 39 -6.91 6.39 23.28
CA GLU A 39 -7.68 5.14 23.43
C GLU A 39 -8.60 4.86 22.23
N SER A 40 -9.20 5.91 21.67
CA SER A 40 -10.08 5.76 20.49
C SER A 40 -9.25 5.44 19.25
N ALA A 41 -8.05 6.03 19.13
CA ALA A 41 -7.12 5.72 18.06
C ALA A 41 -6.63 4.26 18.13
N GLU A 42 -6.34 3.73 19.33
CA GLU A 42 -5.96 2.33 19.50
C GLU A 42 -7.08 1.37 19.11
N LYS A 43 -8.33 1.66 19.49
CA LYS A 43 -9.49 0.87 19.07
C LYS A 43 -9.65 0.85 17.56
N LEU A 44 -9.51 2.01 16.91
CA LEU A 44 -9.56 2.12 15.45
C LEU A 44 -8.39 1.37 14.78
N GLU A 45 -7.19 1.50 15.33
CA GLU A 45 -5.99 0.79 14.85
C GLU A 45 -6.17 -0.73 14.93
N GLN A 46 -6.72 -1.26 16.03
CA GLN A 46 -7.01 -2.69 16.14
C GLN A 46 -8.10 -3.14 15.16
N ALA A 47 -9.16 -2.34 14.98
CA ALA A 47 -10.23 -2.66 14.04
C ALA A 47 -9.75 -2.69 12.59
N CYS A 48 -8.83 -1.80 12.21
CA CYS A 48 -8.28 -1.71 10.86
C CYS A 48 -7.02 -2.55 10.63
N LYS A 49 -6.48 -3.20 11.67
CA LYS A 49 -5.17 -3.88 11.66
C LYS A 49 -5.03 -4.89 10.53
N SER A 50 -6.02 -5.75 10.33
CA SER A 50 -5.99 -6.78 9.27
C SER A 50 -5.93 -6.16 7.88
N SER A 51 -6.72 -5.13 7.62
CA SER A 51 -6.74 -4.42 6.34
C SER A 51 -5.42 -3.69 6.07
N ILE A 52 -4.85 -3.02 7.08
CA ILE A 52 -3.56 -2.34 6.95
C ILE A 52 -2.46 -3.35 6.60
N LEU A 53 -2.42 -4.49 7.32
CA LEU A 53 -1.43 -5.55 7.06
C LEU A 53 -1.60 -6.18 5.67
N ALA A 54 -2.84 -6.42 5.24
CA ALA A 54 -3.13 -6.95 3.91
C ALA A 54 -2.63 -5.98 2.82
N LEU A 55 -2.95 -4.69 2.93
CA LEU A 55 -2.47 -3.67 1.99
C LEU A 55 -0.94 -3.60 1.95
N GLU A 56 -0.26 -3.71 3.10
CA GLU A 56 1.21 -3.74 3.15
C GLU A 56 1.80 -4.98 2.46
N GLN A 57 1.16 -6.14 2.57
CA GLN A 57 1.58 -7.36 1.88
C GLN A 57 1.35 -7.26 0.37
N GLU A 58 0.21 -6.74 -0.05
CA GLU A 58 -0.13 -6.54 -1.47
C GLU A 58 0.81 -5.54 -2.14
N ILE A 59 1.12 -4.42 -1.48
CA ILE A 59 2.10 -3.43 -1.97
C ILE A 59 3.46 -4.10 -2.20
N LYS A 60 3.94 -4.90 -1.25
CA LYS A 60 5.22 -5.64 -1.39
C LYS A 60 5.18 -6.65 -2.53
N ALA A 61 4.06 -7.34 -2.71
CA ALA A 61 3.91 -8.29 -3.82
C ALA A 61 3.97 -7.57 -5.18
N ILE A 62 3.33 -6.41 -5.30
CA ILE A 62 3.41 -5.57 -6.51
C ILE A 62 4.83 -5.06 -6.73
N GLU A 63 5.52 -4.59 -5.68
CA GLU A 63 6.92 -4.14 -5.76
C GLU A 63 7.85 -5.26 -6.23
N ALA A 64 7.64 -6.49 -5.78
CA ALA A 64 8.38 -7.65 -6.26
C ALA A 64 8.10 -7.94 -7.74
N GLY A 65 6.84 -7.83 -8.18
CA GLY A 65 6.46 -7.98 -9.59
C GLY A 65 7.09 -6.91 -10.49
N LEU A 66 7.09 -5.66 -10.04
CA LEU A 66 7.75 -4.55 -10.73
C LEU A 66 9.26 -4.79 -10.89
N LEU A 67 9.92 -5.26 -9.82
CA LEU A 67 11.36 -5.56 -9.86
C LEU A 67 11.66 -6.68 -10.88
N ALA A 68 10.84 -7.74 -10.90
CA ALA A 68 11.01 -8.84 -11.84
C ALA A 68 10.87 -8.42 -13.31
N ILE A 69 9.97 -7.47 -13.62
CA ILE A 69 9.84 -6.91 -14.98
C ILE A 69 11.13 -6.17 -15.37
N VAL A 70 11.65 -5.31 -14.48
CA VAL A 70 12.88 -4.53 -14.73
C VAL A 70 14.10 -5.44 -14.89
N GLU A 71 14.25 -6.46 -14.04
CA GLU A 71 15.35 -7.42 -14.13
C GLU A 71 15.25 -8.33 -15.36
N GLY A 72 14.02 -8.66 -15.78
CA GLY A 72 13.74 -9.42 -17.01
C GLY A 72 14.10 -8.65 -18.28
N ASP A 73 13.93 -7.32 -18.28
CA ASP A 73 14.24 -6.43 -19.41
C ASP A 73 15.76 -6.15 -19.54
N GLN A 74 16.56 -6.48 -18.51
CA GLN A 74 18.03 -6.36 -18.54
C GLN A 74 18.76 -7.58 -19.15
N LYS A 75 18.05 -8.62 -19.58
CA LYS A 75 18.61 -9.83 -20.23
C LYS A 75 18.30 -9.89 -21.72
#